data_AF-A0A832NB31-F1
#
_entry.id   AF-A0A832NB31-F1
#
_cell.length_a   1.000
_cell.length_b   1.000
_cell.length_c   1.000
_cell.angle_alpha   90.00
_cell.angle_beta   90.00
_cell.angle_gamma   90.00
#
_symmetry.space_group_name_H-M   'P 1'
#
loop_
_entity.id
_entity.type
_entity.pdbx_description
1 polymer ?
#
loop_
_entity_poly.entity_id
_entity_poly.type
_entity_poly.pdbx_seq_one_letter_code
_entity_poly.pdbx_strand_id
1 'polypeptide(L)'
;MDRARVSAGAWEKLAQVVARRLEGTLSSFRYRGSAAGAVSFPLGGIGTGCIGLSANARLVDWEIFNRPNKGGLNGFTHFAVKAEAGGRVLDTRVLIGDQAPPYSGDWRGFGFGLQREYMAGLPHFREAELEGTYPIATVRFLDESFPGRVRLTAFNPFIPLDDANSSLPAAFFEIEVENTSKEAIEYTVCLSAQNPAPPGKGVNEYREVRRVKLILLSTTGVAEDAMEYGQLAIATDASEVSYQEYWYRGSWFDSLQVFWRDFAAPGRLSNRCYPKPQAMVRDHASLAAHARVEPGSSAKFRFLIAWFYPNCRNYWNPESERPRVWRNYYATVFSSAVDVARYCFEKWDKLFELTRDFRDYLFATTAPPYVLDAVASNLSILKSPTVLRLEDGSLYGFEGCAVDSGCCEGSCAHVWRYA
;
A
#
# COMPACT_ATOMS: atom_id res chain seq x y z
N MET A 1 -46.14 9.18 -19.97
CA MET A 1 -45.14 10.26 -19.95
C MET A 1 -43.91 9.78 -20.68
N ASP A 2 -43.54 10.53 -21.71
CA ASP A 2 -42.55 10.24 -22.74
C ASP A 2 -41.15 9.96 -22.16
N ARG A 3 -40.57 8.79 -22.46
CA ARG A 3 -39.13 8.56 -22.29
C ARG A 3 -38.44 9.29 -23.43
N ALA A 4 -38.15 10.58 -23.22
CA ALA A 4 -37.43 11.42 -24.15
C ALA A 4 -36.15 10.71 -24.62
N ARG A 5 -36.03 10.55 -25.94
CA ARG A 5 -34.81 10.13 -26.64
C ARG A 5 -33.73 11.19 -26.40
N VAL A 6 -32.97 11.05 -25.31
CA VAL A 6 -31.74 11.82 -25.09
C VAL A 6 -30.75 11.35 -26.17
N SER A 7 -30.44 12.22 -27.12
CA SER A 7 -29.51 11.92 -28.21
C SER A 7 -28.12 11.54 -27.66
N ALA A 8 -27.37 10.70 -28.38
CA ALA A 8 -26.00 10.33 -28.00
C ALA A 8 -25.09 11.56 -27.72
N GLY A 9 -25.29 12.65 -28.47
CA GLY A 9 -24.55 13.91 -28.26
C GLY A 9 -24.93 14.67 -26.97
N ALA A 10 -26.09 14.41 -26.38
CA ALA A 10 -26.45 14.97 -25.07
C ALA A 10 -25.78 14.20 -23.92
N TRP A 11 -25.61 12.89 -24.04
CA TRP A 11 -24.82 12.09 -23.10
C TRP A 11 -23.34 12.43 -23.14
N GLU A 12 -22.79 12.66 -24.33
CA GLU A 12 -21.39 13.06 -24.51
C GLU A 12 -21.11 14.45 -23.92
N LYS A 13 -22.01 15.42 -24.12
CA LYS A 13 -21.93 16.73 -23.45
C LYS A 13 -22.04 16.63 -21.94
N LEU A 14 -22.93 15.79 -21.42
CA LEU A 14 -23.06 15.56 -19.98
C LEU A 14 -21.76 14.96 -19.42
N ALA A 15 -21.19 13.97 -20.09
CA ALA A 15 -19.92 13.34 -19.72
C ALA A 15 -18.77 14.36 -19.69
N GLN A 16 -18.68 15.26 -20.68
CA GLN A 16 -17.68 16.33 -20.70
C GLN A 16 -17.86 17.33 -19.55
N VAL A 17 -19.11 17.70 -19.22
CA VAL A 17 -19.40 18.60 -18.09
C VAL A 17 -19.02 17.94 -16.76
N VAL A 18 -19.37 16.66 -16.58
CA VAL A 18 -18.99 15.87 -15.40
C VAL A 18 -17.47 15.76 -15.30
N ALA A 19 -16.77 15.47 -16.40
CA ALA A 19 -15.31 15.37 -16.43
C ALA A 19 -14.62 16.69 -16.05
N ARG A 20 -15.05 17.82 -16.62
CA ARG A 20 -14.49 19.14 -16.25
C ARG A 20 -14.75 19.51 -14.79
N ARG A 21 -15.94 19.19 -14.29
CA ARG A 21 -16.28 19.42 -12.88
C ARG A 21 -15.40 18.56 -11.98
N LEU A 22 -15.29 17.27 -12.29
CA LEU A 22 -14.43 16.34 -11.57
C LEU A 22 -13.00 16.88 -11.54
N GLU A 23 -12.42 17.28 -12.67
CA GLU A 23 -11.08 17.84 -12.72
C GLU A 23 -10.92 19.07 -11.80
N GLY A 24 -11.87 20.02 -11.85
CA GLY A 24 -11.88 21.19 -10.98
C GLY A 24 -11.99 20.83 -9.48
N THR A 25 -12.87 19.88 -9.14
CA THR A 25 -13.06 19.41 -7.77
C THR A 25 -11.83 18.65 -7.27
N LEU A 26 -11.31 17.68 -8.03
CA LEU A 26 -10.15 16.86 -7.68
C LEU A 26 -8.88 17.73 -7.45
N SER A 27 -8.74 18.84 -8.18
CA SER A 27 -7.62 19.77 -7.97
C SER A 27 -7.58 20.37 -6.55
N SER A 28 -8.71 20.39 -5.84
CA SER A 28 -8.81 20.89 -4.46
C SER A 28 -8.27 19.91 -3.41
N PHE A 29 -7.99 18.65 -3.78
CA PHE A 29 -7.57 17.58 -2.87
C PHE A 29 -6.09 17.22 -3.03
N ARG A 30 -5.27 18.24 -3.31
CA ARG A 30 -3.82 18.10 -3.50
C ARG A 30 -3.09 18.54 -2.26
N TYR A 31 -2.29 17.64 -1.70
CA TYR A 31 -1.54 17.84 -0.47
C TYR A 31 -0.05 17.88 -0.80
N ARG A 32 0.62 18.98 -0.40
CA ARG A 32 2.05 19.25 -0.58
C ARG A 32 2.64 19.90 0.69
N GLY A 33 3.96 19.80 0.87
CA GLY A 33 4.69 20.52 1.92
C GLY A 33 4.19 20.23 3.34
N SER A 34 3.96 21.26 4.15
CA SER A 34 3.54 21.09 5.56
C SER A 34 2.13 20.53 5.72
N ALA A 35 1.21 20.83 4.79
CA ALA A 35 -0.15 20.27 4.77
C ALA A 35 -0.16 18.75 4.54
N ALA A 36 0.93 18.21 4.01
CA ALA A 36 1.13 16.78 3.75
C ALA A 36 1.65 15.99 4.97
N GLY A 37 2.14 16.68 6.02
CA GLY A 37 2.85 16.03 7.14
C GLY A 37 2.01 15.10 8.01
N ALA A 38 0.68 15.28 8.02
CA ALA A 38 -0.25 14.49 8.82
C ALA A 38 -1.06 13.46 8.00
N VAL A 39 -0.87 13.40 6.68
CA VAL A 39 -1.68 12.53 5.83
C VAL A 39 -1.24 11.07 5.99
N SER A 40 -2.21 10.20 6.24
CA SER A 40 -2.08 8.75 6.19
C SER A 40 -3.32 8.18 5.51
N PHE A 41 -3.19 7.81 4.24
CA PHE A 41 -4.29 7.27 3.43
C PHE A 41 -4.38 5.74 3.63
N PRO A 42 -5.44 5.19 4.25
CA PRO A 42 -5.46 3.78 4.62
C PRO A 42 -5.72 2.88 3.40
N LEU A 43 -4.81 1.92 3.20
CA LEU A 43 -4.89 0.87 2.19
C LEU A 43 -5.12 -0.47 2.91
N GLY A 44 -6.37 -0.90 2.95
CA GLY A 44 -6.80 -2.15 3.58
C GLY A 44 -8.31 -2.33 3.51
N GLY A 45 -8.79 -3.55 3.71
CA GLY A 45 -10.21 -3.88 3.70
C GLY A 45 -10.90 -3.65 5.05
N ILE A 46 -12.23 -3.68 5.04
CA ILE A 46 -13.04 -3.56 6.27
C ILE A 46 -12.72 -4.73 7.19
N GLY A 47 -12.20 -4.42 8.38
CA GLY A 47 -11.83 -5.40 9.41
C GLY A 47 -10.56 -6.19 9.12
N THR A 48 -9.73 -5.77 8.16
CA THR A 48 -8.49 -6.50 7.80
C THR A 48 -7.21 -5.87 8.34
N GLY A 49 -7.30 -4.71 8.97
CA GLY A 49 -6.17 -3.81 9.15
C GLY A 49 -5.81 -3.08 7.85
N CYS A 50 -4.84 -2.16 7.92
CA CYS A 50 -4.41 -1.34 6.79
C CYS A 50 -2.93 -0.99 6.85
N ILE A 51 -2.42 -0.48 5.71
CA ILE A 51 -1.14 0.20 5.60
C ILE A 51 -1.45 1.64 5.19
N GLY A 52 -0.91 2.63 5.91
CA GLY A 52 -1.03 4.03 5.55
C GLY A 52 -0.11 4.41 4.39
N LEU A 53 -0.61 5.20 3.44
CA LEU A 53 0.21 5.90 2.45
C LEU A 53 0.34 7.36 2.85
N SER A 54 1.56 7.80 3.15
CA SER A 54 1.83 9.20 3.44
C SER A 54 1.80 10.05 2.17
N ALA A 55 1.64 11.36 2.33
CA ALA A 55 1.66 12.27 1.18
C ALA A 55 2.98 12.29 0.41
N ASN A 56 4.10 11.96 1.05
CA ASN A 56 5.38 11.75 0.37
C ASN A 56 5.62 10.31 -0.13
N ALA A 57 4.54 9.52 -0.26
CA ALA A 57 4.51 8.15 -0.77
C ALA A 57 5.21 7.06 0.07
N ARG A 58 5.46 7.31 1.36
CA ARG A 58 5.96 6.28 2.26
C ARG A 58 4.83 5.37 2.73
N LEU A 59 5.16 4.11 2.96
CA LEU A 59 4.26 3.14 3.59
C LEU A 59 4.45 3.20 5.11
N VAL A 60 3.50 3.81 5.79
CA VAL A 60 3.48 4.10 7.23
C VAL A 60 2.31 3.37 7.90
N ASP A 61 2.18 3.50 9.22
CA ASP A 61 1.07 2.95 10.00
C ASP A 61 0.73 1.50 9.62
N TRP A 62 1.70 0.61 9.79
CA TRP A 62 1.52 -0.82 9.52
C TRP A 62 0.61 -1.46 10.57
N GLU A 63 -0.69 -1.39 10.33
CA GLU A 63 -1.80 -1.76 11.23
C GLU A 63 -2.47 -3.08 10.80
N ILE A 64 -1.69 -3.96 10.18
CA ILE A 64 -2.14 -5.27 9.64
C ILE A 64 -2.12 -6.41 10.66
N PHE A 65 -1.71 -6.13 11.90
CA PHE A 65 -1.57 -7.12 12.99
C PHE A 65 -2.72 -7.01 14.01
N ASN A 66 -3.93 -6.76 13.52
CA ASN A 66 -5.18 -6.78 14.30
C ASN A 66 -5.23 -5.78 15.48
N ARG A 67 -4.48 -4.68 15.37
CA ARG A 67 -4.48 -3.58 16.35
C ARG A 67 -3.91 -2.29 15.73
N PRO A 68 -4.21 -1.11 16.32
CA PRO A 68 -3.57 0.13 15.96
C PRO A 68 -2.05 0.09 16.14
N ASN A 69 -1.34 0.86 15.33
CA ASN A 69 0.13 0.93 15.30
C ASN A 69 0.59 2.22 14.60
N LYS A 70 0.14 3.37 15.08
CA LYS A 70 0.49 4.69 14.52
C LYS A 70 1.99 4.96 14.64
N GLY A 71 2.57 5.46 13.55
CA GLY A 71 4.02 5.58 13.36
C GLY A 71 4.74 4.24 13.20
N GLY A 72 4.02 3.12 13.10
CA GLY A 72 4.58 1.79 12.88
C GLY A 72 5.11 1.63 11.45
N LEU A 73 6.34 1.11 11.32
CA LEU A 73 6.98 0.82 10.04
C LEU A 73 7.23 -0.69 9.89
N ASN A 74 7.46 -1.15 8.66
CA ASN A 74 7.90 -2.52 8.38
C ASN A 74 9.31 -2.53 7.76
N GLY A 75 10.30 -2.10 8.54
CA GLY A 75 11.68 -1.97 8.08
C GLY A 75 11.81 -1.07 6.84
N PHE A 76 12.74 -1.40 5.94
CA PHE A 76 12.96 -0.70 4.67
C PHE A 76 11.94 -1.09 3.58
N THR A 77 10.65 -1.20 3.91
CA THR A 77 9.61 -1.50 2.90
C THR A 77 9.34 -0.27 2.03
N HIS A 78 9.54 -0.35 0.71
CA HIS A 78 9.45 0.78 -0.20
C HIS A 78 9.28 0.36 -1.66
N PHE A 79 8.89 1.32 -2.50
CA PHE A 79 9.02 1.23 -3.95
C PHE A 79 10.26 1.98 -4.43
N ALA A 80 10.93 1.48 -5.47
CA ALA A 80 12.03 2.14 -6.16
C ALA A 80 11.88 2.02 -7.67
N VAL A 81 12.48 2.96 -8.40
CA VAL A 81 12.50 2.99 -9.86
C VAL A 81 13.94 3.15 -10.36
N LYS A 82 14.26 2.43 -11.43
CA LYS A 82 15.52 2.54 -12.16
C LYS A 82 15.23 2.73 -13.65
N ALA A 83 15.97 3.63 -14.29
CA ALA A 83 15.93 3.87 -15.72
C ALA A 83 17.28 3.49 -16.35
N GLU A 84 17.26 2.70 -17.41
CA GLU A 84 18.47 2.25 -18.11
C GLU A 84 18.35 2.46 -19.63
N ALA A 85 19.46 2.83 -20.27
CA ALA A 85 19.57 2.90 -21.73
C ALA A 85 20.97 2.49 -22.16
N GLY A 86 21.07 1.70 -23.24
CA GLY A 86 22.34 1.25 -23.78
C GLY A 86 23.24 0.48 -22.79
N GLY A 87 22.63 -0.28 -21.87
CA GLY A 87 23.36 -1.05 -20.85
C GLY A 87 23.95 -0.20 -19.71
N ARG A 88 23.52 1.05 -19.57
CA ARG A 88 23.94 1.96 -18.50
C ARG A 88 22.73 2.45 -17.72
N VAL A 89 22.93 2.66 -16.43
CA VAL A 89 21.94 3.27 -15.54
C VAL A 89 21.94 4.77 -15.77
N LEU A 90 20.78 5.31 -16.13
CA LEU A 90 20.57 6.75 -16.27
C LEU A 90 20.27 7.39 -14.92
N ASP A 91 19.37 6.76 -14.15
CA ASP A 91 18.99 7.22 -12.81
C ASP A 91 18.37 6.06 -12.01
N THR A 92 18.47 6.11 -10.68
CA THR A 92 17.84 5.17 -9.75
C THR A 92 17.39 5.91 -8.50
N ARG A 93 16.11 5.77 -8.13
CA ARG A 93 15.48 6.51 -7.04
C ARG A 93 14.53 5.64 -6.24
N VAL A 94 14.40 5.88 -4.94
CA VAL A 94 13.22 5.44 -4.20
C VAL A 94 12.02 6.34 -4.58
N LEU A 95 10.83 5.76 -4.67
CA LEU A 95 9.59 6.47 -5.00
C LEU A 95 9.04 7.18 -3.76
N ILE A 96 9.80 8.15 -3.27
CA ILE A 96 9.49 8.98 -2.09
C ILE A 96 9.81 10.44 -2.44
N GLY A 97 9.01 11.36 -1.92
CA GLY A 97 9.30 12.81 -1.97
C GLY A 97 10.06 13.30 -0.73
N ASP A 98 10.69 14.47 -0.82
CA ASP A 98 11.38 15.11 0.31
C ASP A 98 10.51 15.10 1.58
N GLN A 99 11.17 14.81 2.71
CA GLN A 99 10.54 14.92 4.02
C GLN A 99 10.41 16.41 4.40
N ALA A 100 9.27 16.83 4.91
CA ALA A 100 9.11 18.17 5.47
C ALA A 100 9.66 18.23 6.93
N PRO A 101 10.06 19.42 7.42
CA PRO A 101 10.39 19.65 8.83
C PRO A 101 9.28 19.12 9.78
N PRO A 102 9.61 18.78 11.05
CA PRO A 102 10.72 19.35 11.84
C PRO A 102 12.05 18.60 11.83
N TYR A 103 12.21 17.48 11.09
CA TYR A 103 13.42 16.64 11.06
C TYR A 103 13.94 16.14 12.42
N SER A 104 13.30 16.50 13.53
CA SER A 104 13.71 16.18 14.89
C SER A 104 13.46 14.73 15.27
N GLY A 105 12.91 13.91 14.38
CA GLY A 105 12.36 12.60 14.69
C GLY A 105 10.91 12.67 15.17
N ASP A 106 10.32 11.49 15.35
CA ASP A 106 8.97 11.33 15.89
C ASP A 106 9.01 11.02 17.40
N TRP A 107 7.86 10.73 18.01
CA TRP A 107 7.78 10.41 19.44
C TRP A 107 8.62 9.18 19.85
N ARG A 108 9.05 8.33 18.91
CA ARG A 108 9.93 7.17 19.16
C ARG A 108 11.42 7.53 19.09
N GLY A 109 11.76 8.63 18.42
CA GLY A 109 13.15 8.99 18.10
C GLY A 109 13.43 10.49 18.20
N PHE A 110 12.69 11.23 19.02
CA PHE A 110 12.84 12.67 19.15
C PHE A 110 14.28 13.01 19.60
N GLY A 111 14.95 13.89 18.85
CA GLY A 111 16.35 14.27 19.03
C GLY A 111 17.35 13.44 18.21
N PHE A 112 16.96 12.31 17.61
CA PHE A 112 17.84 11.45 16.80
C PHE A 112 17.73 11.67 15.29
N GLY A 113 16.89 12.60 14.86
CA GLY A 113 16.67 12.85 13.44
C GLY A 113 15.61 11.94 12.84
N LEU A 114 15.58 11.86 11.51
CA LEU A 114 14.68 10.97 10.79
C LEU A 114 15.09 9.50 10.97
N GLN A 115 14.10 8.61 11.14
CA GLN A 115 14.35 7.17 11.16
C GLN A 115 14.94 6.72 9.82
N ARG A 116 15.94 5.84 9.85
CA ARG A 116 16.57 5.32 8.62
C ARG A 116 15.59 4.58 7.71
N GLU A 117 14.57 3.96 8.30
CA GLU A 117 13.46 3.29 7.64
C GLU A 117 12.63 4.25 6.77
N TYR A 118 12.78 5.56 6.96
CA TYR A 118 12.16 6.57 6.08
C TYR A 118 12.85 6.68 4.72
N MET A 119 14.04 6.08 4.56
CA MET A 119 14.81 6.05 3.31
C MET A 119 15.23 7.44 2.80
N ALA A 120 15.09 8.49 3.63
CA ALA A 120 15.39 9.88 3.27
C ALA A 120 16.85 10.14 2.91
N GLY A 121 17.76 9.21 3.22
CA GLY A 121 19.18 9.28 2.85
C GLY A 121 19.52 8.68 1.48
N LEU A 122 18.59 8.01 0.80
CA LEU A 122 18.80 7.49 -0.55
C LEU A 122 18.37 8.49 -1.61
N PRO A 123 18.90 8.44 -2.84
CA PRO A 123 18.36 9.21 -3.97
C PRO A 123 16.85 9.01 -4.11
N HIS A 124 16.11 10.11 -4.14
CA HIS A 124 14.64 10.15 -4.19
C HIS A 124 14.17 11.34 -5.04
N PHE A 125 12.85 11.54 -5.15
CA PHE A 125 12.31 12.67 -5.90
C PHE A 125 12.25 13.91 -5.01
N ARG A 126 12.59 15.07 -5.57
CA ARG A 126 12.54 16.34 -4.84
C ARG A 126 11.16 16.64 -4.27
N GLU A 127 10.09 16.32 -5.01
CA GLU A 127 8.73 16.56 -4.54
C GLU A 127 7.81 15.39 -4.89
N ALA A 128 6.88 15.10 -3.99
CA ALA A 128 5.75 14.22 -4.20
C ALA A 128 4.46 15.02 -3.92
N GLU A 129 3.54 15.01 -4.88
CA GLU A 129 2.20 15.60 -4.72
C GLU A 129 1.19 14.46 -4.58
N LEU A 130 0.54 14.38 -3.41
CA LEU A 130 -0.59 13.48 -3.20
C LEU A 130 -1.90 14.16 -3.61
N GLU A 131 -2.66 13.50 -4.46
CA GLU A 131 -4.08 13.74 -4.69
C GLU A 131 -4.88 12.68 -3.94
N GLY A 132 -5.51 13.09 -2.83
CA GLY A 132 -6.18 12.18 -1.89
C GLY A 132 -7.69 12.20 -2.07
N THR A 133 -8.22 11.41 -2.99
CA THR A 133 -9.67 11.35 -3.29
C THR A 133 -10.20 9.97 -2.92
N TYR A 134 -10.38 9.78 -1.61
CA TYR A 134 -10.72 8.48 -1.03
C TYR A 134 -11.93 7.85 -1.75
N PRO A 135 -11.86 6.58 -2.21
CA PRO A 135 -10.90 5.51 -1.89
C PRO A 135 -9.66 5.37 -2.80
N ILE A 136 -9.33 6.35 -3.65
CA ILE A 136 -8.12 6.29 -4.49
C ILE A 136 -7.15 7.44 -4.15
N ALA A 137 -5.88 7.08 -3.97
CA ALA A 137 -4.79 8.03 -3.86
C ALA A 137 -3.97 8.03 -5.16
N THR A 138 -3.56 9.22 -5.62
CA THR A 138 -2.57 9.34 -6.71
C THR A 138 -1.41 10.20 -6.22
N VAL A 139 -0.18 9.69 -6.33
CA VAL A 139 1.04 10.46 -6.06
C VAL A 139 1.78 10.73 -7.35
N ARG A 140 2.09 12.00 -7.61
CA ARG A 140 2.95 12.44 -8.73
C ARG A 140 4.33 12.74 -8.18
N PHE A 141 5.35 12.12 -8.76
CA PHE A 141 6.75 12.37 -8.39
C PHE A 141 7.36 13.40 -9.34
N LEU A 142 7.84 14.52 -8.78
CA LEU A 142 8.25 15.70 -9.54
C LEU A 142 9.76 15.92 -9.41
N ASP A 143 10.48 15.55 -10.46
CA ASP A 143 11.89 15.88 -10.64
C ASP A 143 12.26 15.87 -12.12
N GLU A 144 12.75 17.00 -12.63
CA GLU A 144 13.09 17.16 -14.05
C GLU A 144 14.35 16.38 -14.47
N SER A 145 15.17 15.95 -13.51
CA SER A 145 16.39 15.21 -13.79
C SER A 145 16.18 13.70 -13.96
N PHE A 146 15.05 13.16 -13.47
CA PHE A 146 14.69 11.77 -13.74
C PHE A 146 14.22 11.64 -15.19
N PRO A 147 14.71 10.66 -15.98
CA PRO A 147 14.38 10.55 -17.39
C PRO A 147 13.00 9.90 -17.58
N GLY A 148 11.93 10.51 -17.09
CA GLY A 148 10.56 10.05 -17.23
C GLY A 148 9.59 10.75 -16.26
N ARG A 149 8.29 10.61 -16.49
CA ARG A 149 7.25 11.04 -15.52
C ARG A 149 6.73 9.83 -14.78
N VAL A 150 6.78 9.87 -13.45
CA VAL A 150 6.36 8.76 -12.59
C VAL A 150 5.12 9.13 -11.79
N ARG A 151 4.13 8.23 -11.82
CA ARG A 151 2.87 8.36 -11.08
C ARG A 151 2.55 7.06 -10.36
N LEU A 152 2.21 7.13 -9.08
CA LEU A 152 1.71 5.99 -8.30
C LEU A 152 0.23 6.19 -8.04
N THR A 153 -0.59 5.20 -8.39
CA THR A 153 -2.00 5.11 -8.01
C THR A 153 -2.12 4.01 -6.96
N ALA A 154 -2.72 4.32 -5.80
CA ALA A 154 -2.92 3.35 -4.73
C ALA A 154 -4.38 3.30 -4.29
N PHE A 155 -4.86 2.10 -3.99
CA PHE A 155 -6.23 1.89 -3.49
C PHE A 155 -6.38 0.58 -2.71
N ASN A 156 -7.49 0.46 -2.00
CA ASN A 156 -8.10 -0.81 -1.66
C ASN A 156 -9.56 -0.72 -2.14
N PRO A 157 -10.18 -1.80 -2.65
CA PRO A 157 -11.51 -1.68 -3.23
C PRO A 157 -12.53 -1.19 -2.21
N PHE A 158 -13.26 -0.12 -2.54
CA PHE A 158 -14.37 0.38 -1.72
C PHE A 158 -15.60 0.41 -2.61
N ILE A 159 -16.39 -0.64 -2.51
CA ILE A 159 -17.51 -0.91 -3.41
C ILE A 159 -18.77 -0.98 -2.54
N PRO A 160 -19.60 0.08 -2.54
CA PRO A 160 -20.84 0.07 -1.78
C PRO A 160 -21.69 -1.16 -2.10
N LEU A 161 -22.27 -1.78 -1.06
CA LEU A 161 -23.08 -2.99 -1.14
C LEU A 161 -22.32 -4.28 -1.54
N ASP A 162 -21.00 -4.23 -1.67
CA ASP A 162 -20.13 -5.39 -1.86
C ASP A 162 -19.08 -5.40 -0.74
N ASP A 163 -19.51 -5.84 0.44
CA ASP A 163 -18.67 -5.90 1.63
C ASP A 163 -17.56 -6.95 1.49
N ALA A 164 -17.79 -8.02 0.73
CA ALA A 164 -16.79 -9.06 0.48
C ALA A 164 -15.56 -8.51 -0.25
N ASN A 165 -15.77 -7.83 -1.39
CA ASN A 165 -14.66 -7.20 -2.11
C ASN A 165 -14.14 -5.94 -1.40
N SER A 166 -14.96 -5.30 -0.56
CA SER A 166 -14.52 -4.23 0.32
C SER A 166 -13.78 -4.72 1.58
N SER A 167 -13.69 -6.03 1.83
CA SER A 167 -12.98 -6.64 2.95
C SER A 167 -11.70 -7.36 2.51
N LEU A 168 -11.07 -6.98 1.39
CA LEU A 168 -9.85 -7.62 0.90
C LEU A 168 -8.61 -7.18 1.72
N PRO A 169 -7.81 -8.13 2.27
CA PRO A 169 -6.61 -7.83 3.06
C PRO A 169 -5.40 -7.55 2.13
N ALA A 170 -5.50 -6.48 1.34
CA ALA A 170 -4.45 -6.09 0.40
C ALA A 170 -4.39 -4.58 0.13
N ALA A 171 -3.20 -4.08 -0.16
CA ALA A 171 -2.96 -2.75 -0.69
C ALA A 171 -2.56 -2.86 -2.18
N PHE A 172 -3.26 -2.11 -3.04
CA PHE A 172 -3.10 -2.14 -4.49
C PHE A 172 -2.30 -0.93 -4.95
N PHE A 173 -1.35 -1.15 -5.87
CA PHE A 173 -0.50 -0.11 -6.42
C PHE A 173 -0.36 -0.28 -7.94
N GLU A 174 -0.54 0.80 -8.70
CA GLU A 174 -0.16 0.91 -10.11
C GLU A 174 0.85 2.04 -10.24
N ILE A 175 2.08 1.72 -10.63
CA ILE A 175 3.11 2.69 -10.94
C ILE A 175 3.17 2.84 -12.46
N GLU A 176 2.88 4.03 -12.95
CA GLU A 176 3.00 4.39 -14.36
C GLU A 176 4.27 5.21 -14.57
N VAL A 177 5.03 4.85 -15.61
CA VAL A 177 6.21 5.60 -16.05
C VAL A 177 6.06 5.95 -17.52
N GLU A 178 6.05 7.24 -17.82
CA GLU A 178 6.08 7.80 -19.18
C GLU A 178 7.53 8.14 -19.56
N ASN A 179 7.97 7.68 -20.73
CA ASN A 179 9.27 8.00 -21.27
C ASN A 179 9.28 9.38 -21.95
N THR A 180 9.85 10.37 -21.27
CA THR A 180 9.99 11.74 -21.79
C THR A 180 11.28 11.97 -22.58
N SER A 181 12.12 10.95 -22.73
CA SER A 181 13.37 11.04 -23.48
C SER A 181 13.15 10.81 -24.99
N LYS A 182 14.24 10.90 -25.76
CA LYS A 182 14.25 10.64 -27.22
C LYS A 182 14.69 9.23 -27.58
N GLU A 183 15.05 8.40 -26.59
CA GLU A 183 15.51 7.03 -26.79
C GLU A 183 14.63 6.04 -26.03
N ALA A 184 14.64 4.77 -26.42
CA ALA A 184 13.94 3.74 -25.67
C ALA A 184 14.64 3.54 -24.32
N ILE A 185 13.87 3.61 -23.24
CA ILE A 185 14.35 3.42 -21.87
C ILE A 185 13.78 2.13 -21.31
N GLU A 186 14.62 1.40 -20.62
CA GLU A 186 14.22 0.27 -19.81
C GLU A 186 13.97 0.71 -18.38
N TYR A 187 12.70 0.70 -17.97
CA TYR A 187 12.32 1.01 -16.61
C TYR A 187 12.16 -0.28 -15.79
N THR A 188 12.69 -0.21 -14.58
CA THR A 188 12.48 -1.23 -13.55
C THR A 188 11.80 -0.59 -12.36
N VAL A 189 10.66 -1.13 -11.94
CA VAL A 189 10.01 -0.76 -10.66
C VAL A 189 10.16 -1.92 -9.70
N CYS A 190 10.66 -1.65 -8.49
CA CYS A 190 10.92 -2.65 -7.46
C CYS A 190 10.10 -2.36 -6.21
N LEU A 191 9.39 -3.38 -5.72
CA LEU A 191 8.79 -3.39 -4.40
C LEU A 191 9.69 -4.22 -3.48
N SER A 192 10.20 -3.59 -2.43
CA SER A 192 10.92 -4.30 -1.37
C SER A 192 10.11 -4.30 -0.10
N ALA A 193 10.09 -5.42 0.64
CA ALA A 193 9.38 -5.53 1.91
C ALA A 193 10.13 -6.37 2.94
N GLN A 194 10.03 -5.99 4.20
CA GLN A 194 10.52 -6.79 5.32
C GLN A 194 9.52 -7.92 5.63
N ASN A 195 10.02 -9.11 5.93
CA ASN A 195 9.23 -10.17 6.51
C ASN A 195 8.80 -9.77 7.94
N PRO A 196 7.48 -9.66 8.23
CA PRO A 196 7.04 -9.23 9.55
C PRO A 196 7.21 -10.25 10.67
N ALA A 197 7.61 -11.48 10.34
CA ALA A 197 7.87 -12.55 11.30
C ALA A 197 8.78 -12.10 12.45
N PRO A 198 8.65 -12.71 13.65
CA PRO A 198 9.61 -12.53 14.72
C PRO A 198 11.06 -12.79 14.23
N PRO A 199 12.07 -12.10 14.79
CA PRO A 199 13.46 -12.29 14.36
C PRO A 199 13.88 -13.76 14.39
N GLY A 200 14.47 -14.23 13.29
CA GLY A 200 14.87 -15.64 13.10
C GLY A 200 13.75 -16.63 12.85
N LYS A 201 12.52 -16.17 12.62
CA LYS A 201 11.36 -17.00 12.26
C LYS A 201 10.84 -16.73 10.85
N GLY A 202 11.42 -15.78 10.12
CA GLY A 202 11.02 -15.45 8.75
C GLY A 202 11.58 -16.42 7.71
N VAL A 203 10.74 -16.78 6.74
CA VAL A 203 11.13 -17.47 5.50
C VAL A 203 10.54 -16.71 4.33
N ASN A 204 11.40 -16.36 3.37
CA ASN A 204 11.03 -15.71 2.13
C ASN A 204 11.17 -16.70 0.98
N GLU A 205 10.16 -16.78 0.12
CA GLU A 205 10.13 -17.73 -0.99
C GLU A 205 9.50 -17.09 -2.23
N TYR A 206 10.21 -17.13 -3.36
CA TYR A 206 9.63 -16.74 -4.65
C TYR A 206 8.69 -17.83 -5.17
N ARG A 207 7.51 -17.41 -5.66
CA ARG A 207 6.52 -18.30 -6.28
C ARG A 207 5.90 -17.66 -7.51
N GLU A 208 5.50 -18.52 -8.44
CA GLU A 208 4.65 -18.15 -9.56
C GLU A 208 3.35 -18.94 -9.51
N VAL A 209 2.22 -18.24 -9.55
CA VAL A 209 0.89 -18.84 -9.55
C VAL A 209 0.09 -18.23 -10.68
N ARG A 210 -0.13 -19.02 -11.74
CA ARG A 210 -0.76 -18.57 -13.01
C ARG A 210 0.02 -17.40 -13.62
N ARG A 211 -0.54 -16.18 -13.62
CA ARG A 211 0.09 -14.98 -14.18
C ARG A 211 0.78 -14.11 -13.12
N VAL A 212 0.59 -14.43 -11.84
CA VAL A 212 1.10 -13.67 -10.70
C VAL A 212 2.46 -14.21 -10.27
N LYS A 213 3.45 -13.32 -10.16
CA LYS A 213 4.75 -13.57 -9.56
C LYS A 213 4.79 -12.91 -8.20
N LEU A 214 5.26 -13.61 -7.18
CA LEU A 214 5.24 -13.10 -5.81
C LEU A 214 6.42 -13.60 -5.00
N ILE A 215 6.74 -12.87 -3.94
CA ILE A 215 7.57 -13.37 -2.84
C ILE A 215 6.67 -13.50 -1.61
N LEU A 216 6.56 -14.73 -1.11
CA LEU A 216 5.85 -15.05 0.12
C LEU A 216 6.80 -14.88 1.31
N LEU A 217 6.43 -13.98 2.20
CA LEU A 217 7.10 -13.67 3.46
C LEU A 217 6.30 -14.37 4.57
N SER A 218 6.73 -15.55 4.99
CA SER A 218 6.00 -16.41 5.93
C SER A 218 6.78 -16.63 7.23
N THR A 219 6.13 -17.24 8.21
CA THR A 219 6.74 -17.66 9.48
C THR A 219 7.03 -19.16 9.48
N THR A 220 8.08 -19.57 10.19
CA THR A 220 8.43 -20.98 10.42
C THR A 220 8.60 -21.29 11.90
N GLY A 221 8.21 -22.49 12.32
CA GLY A 221 8.31 -22.91 13.73
C GLY A 221 7.48 -22.04 14.68
N VAL A 222 6.29 -21.64 14.22
CA VAL A 222 5.24 -20.91 14.94
C VAL A 222 3.94 -21.72 14.78
N ALA A 223 3.20 -21.93 15.86
CA ALA A 223 1.94 -22.68 15.83
C ALA A 223 0.86 -21.92 15.06
N GLU A 224 -0.05 -22.61 14.37
CA GLU A 224 -1.07 -21.98 13.52
C GLU A 224 -2.10 -21.13 14.28
N ASP A 225 -2.26 -21.34 15.58
CA ASP A 225 -3.14 -20.58 16.48
C ASP A 225 -2.43 -19.42 17.18
N ALA A 226 -1.11 -19.27 17.01
CA ALA A 226 -0.34 -18.18 17.59
C ALA A 226 -0.64 -16.84 16.91
N MET A 227 -0.50 -15.72 17.64
CA MET A 227 -0.73 -14.37 17.11
C MET A 227 0.31 -13.98 16.05
N GLU A 228 1.51 -14.57 16.14
CA GLU A 228 2.62 -14.36 15.22
C GLU A 228 2.50 -15.19 13.94
N TYR A 229 1.54 -16.12 13.87
CA TYR A 229 1.29 -16.89 12.65
C TYR A 229 0.67 -16.02 11.57
N GLY A 230 1.31 -16.00 10.41
CA GLY A 230 0.76 -15.30 9.26
C GLY A 230 1.75 -15.17 8.13
N GLN A 231 1.26 -14.53 7.08
CA GLN A 231 1.96 -14.40 5.80
C GLN A 231 1.75 -13.00 5.24
N LEU A 232 2.77 -12.47 4.59
CA LEU A 232 2.71 -11.30 3.73
C LEU A 232 3.18 -11.72 2.34
N ALA A 233 2.57 -11.22 1.29
CA ALA A 233 3.01 -11.44 -0.09
C ALA A 233 3.19 -10.09 -0.77
N ILE A 234 4.37 -9.87 -1.34
CA ILE A 234 4.57 -8.84 -2.36
C ILE A 234 4.42 -9.50 -3.73
N ALA A 235 3.59 -8.95 -4.60
CA ALA A 235 3.22 -9.61 -5.84
C ALA A 235 3.08 -8.64 -7.01
N THR A 236 3.29 -9.12 -8.23
CA THR A 236 3.09 -8.39 -9.49
C THR A 236 2.54 -9.34 -10.57
N ASP A 237 1.85 -8.78 -11.55
CA ASP A 237 1.42 -9.50 -12.76
C ASP A 237 2.28 -9.18 -13.99
N ALA A 238 3.39 -8.45 -13.81
CA ALA A 238 4.34 -8.15 -14.88
C ALA A 238 4.81 -9.43 -15.59
N SER A 239 5.01 -9.34 -16.91
CA SER A 239 5.50 -10.48 -17.69
C SER A 239 6.96 -10.81 -17.40
N GLU A 240 7.77 -9.78 -17.12
CA GLU A 240 9.19 -9.91 -16.85
C GLU A 240 9.52 -9.37 -15.46
N VAL A 241 10.18 -10.21 -14.65
CA VAL A 241 10.56 -9.88 -13.27
C VAL A 241 12.00 -10.30 -12.98
N SER A 242 12.60 -9.65 -11.99
CA SER A 242 13.78 -10.13 -11.26
C SER A 242 13.56 -9.94 -9.77
N TYR A 243 14.29 -10.67 -8.93
CA TYR A 243 14.00 -10.68 -7.50
C TYR A 243 15.20 -11.03 -6.65
N GLN A 244 15.09 -10.68 -5.36
CA GLN A 244 15.91 -11.18 -4.27
C GLN A 244 14.99 -11.70 -3.19
N GLU A 245 15.03 -13.01 -2.91
CA GLU A 245 14.32 -13.59 -1.77
C GLU A 245 14.86 -13.03 -0.45
N TYR A 246 16.16 -12.72 -0.39
CA TYR A 246 16.81 -12.16 0.79
C TYR A 246 17.73 -10.99 0.45
N TRP A 247 17.65 -9.93 1.25
CA TRP A 247 18.71 -8.92 1.30
C TRP A 247 19.96 -9.47 1.98
N TYR A 248 21.09 -8.80 1.79
CA TYR A 248 22.32 -9.16 2.47
C TYR A 248 22.14 -9.03 3.99
N ARG A 249 22.47 -10.09 4.73
CA ARG A 249 22.45 -10.11 6.20
C ARG A 249 23.72 -9.46 6.74
N GLY A 250 23.76 -8.13 6.71
CA GLY A 250 24.82 -7.30 7.27
C GLY A 250 24.36 -6.52 8.49
N SER A 251 25.32 -5.93 9.21
CA SER A 251 25.05 -5.11 10.39
C SER A 251 24.79 -3.66 10.01
N TRP A 252 24.18 -2.90 10.92
CA TRP A 252 24.02 -1.45 10.81
C TRP A 252 23.32 -1.00 9.50
N PHE A 253 24.03 -0.43 8.53
CA PHE A 253 23.49 0.01 7.23
C PHE A 253 23.83 -0.93 6.06
N ASP A 254 24.62 -1.99 6.28
CA ASP A 254 25.13 -2.84 5.20
C ASP A 254 24.02 -3.47 4.36
N SER A 255 22.94 -3.92 5.02
CA SER A 255 21.81 -4.54 4.32
C SER A 255 21.18 -3.60 3.29
N LEU A 256 20.91 -2.35 3.71
CA LEU A 256 20.35 -1.31 2.86
C LEU A 256 21.33 -0.86 1.76
N GLN A 257 22.60 -0.69 2.11
CA GLN A 257 23.64 -0.27 1.16
C GLN A 257 23.89 -1.32 0.07
N VAL A 258 23.93 -2.61 0.45
CA VAL A 258 24.11 -3.71 -0.51
C VAL A 258 22.88 -3.83 -1.40
N PHE A 259 21.67 -3.74 -0.86
CA PHE A 259 20.46 -3.68 -1.69
C PHE A 259 20.54 -2.51 -2.68
N TRP A 260 20.87 -1.30 -2.21
CA TRP A 260 20.91 -0.13 -3.07
C TRP A 260 21.94 -0.28 -4.18
N ARG A 261 23.13 -0.80 -3.86
CA ARG A 261 24.18 -1.08 -4.84
C ARG A 261 23.73 -2.12 -5.87
N ASP A 262 23.08 -3.19 -5.43
CA ASP A 262 22.59 -4.24 -6.32
C ASP A 262 21.47 -3.71 -7.24
N PHE A 263 20.54 -2.92 -6.70
CA PHE A 263 19.42 -2.36 -7.48
C PHE A 263 19.89 -1.29 -8.47
N ALA A 264 20.79 -0.40 -8.04
CA ALA A 264 21.36 0.68 -8.86
C ALA A 264 22.46 0.20 -9.83
N ALA A 265 22.82 -1.08 -9.82
CA ALA A 265 23.70 -1.66 -10.84
C ALA A 265 22.93 -1.88 -12.16
N PRO A 266 23.61 -1.86 -13.32
CA PRO A 266 22.97 -2.18 -14.59
C PRO A 266 22.37 -3.59 -14.61
N GLY A 267 21.18 -3.74 -15.19
CA GLY A 267 20.52 -5.02 -15.43
C GLY A 267 19.60 -5.50 -14.30
N ARG A 268 19.36 -6.82 -14.27
CA ARG A 268 18.39 -7.49 -13.38
C ARG A 268 18.96 -7.72 -11.99
N LEU A 269 18.09 -7.79 -10.98
CA LEU A 269 18.47 -8.26 -9.65
C LEU A 269 18.90 -9.73 -9.72
N SER A 270 20.04 -10.03 -9.10
CA SER A 270 20.48 -11.42 -8.90
C SER A 270 19.91 -11.96 -7.60
N ASN A 271 19.24 -13.11 -7.65
CA ASN A 271 18.63 -13.70 -6.47
C ASN A 271 19.68 -14.02 -5.40
N ARG A 272 19.35 -13.69 -4.15
CA ARG A 272 20.13 -14.07 -2.98
C ARG A 272 19.21 -14.90 -2.09
N CYS A 273 19.66 -16.13 -1.80
CA CYS A 273 18.92 -17.09 -0.99
C CYS A 273 19.76 -17.52 0.22
N TYR A 274 19.12 -17.68 1.38
CA TYR A 274 19.73 -18.29 2.55
C TYR A 274 18.95 -19.56 2.92
N PRO A 275 19.64 -20.69 3.16
CA PRO A 275 18.98 -21.99 3.35
C PRO A 275 18.24 -22.10 4.69
N LYS A 276 18.55 -21.23 5.65
CA LYS A 276 17.98 -21.26 7.00
C LYS A 276 17.71 -19.84 7.52
N PRO A 277 16.66 -19.66 8.34
CA PRO A 277 16.49 -18.46 9.13
C PRO A 277 17.70 -18.21 10.04
N GLN A 278 17.99 -16.94 10.32
CA GLN A 278 19.07 -16.55 11.23
C GLN A 278 18.49 -15.85 12.46
N ALA A 279 18.90 -16.30 13.65
CA ALA A 279 18.49 -15.70 14.90
C ALA A 279 18.77 -14.19 14.91
N MET A 280 17.85 -13.42 15.50
CA MET A 280 17.93 -11.95 15.62
C MET A 280 17.90 -11.16 14.30
N VAL A 281 17.74 -11.81 13.14
CA VAL A 281 17.62 -11.14 11.85
C VAL A 281 16.15 -11.06 11.44
N ARG A 282 15.75 -9.91 10.89
CA ARG A 282 14.52 -9.74 10.11
C ARG A 282 14.94 -9.59 8.65
N ASP A 283 14.50 -10.51 7.81
CA ASP A 283 14.88 -10.54 6.40
C ASP A 283 13.98 -9.63 5.56
N HIS A 284 14.54 -9.02 4.52
CA HIS A 284 13.83 -8.29 3.48
C HIS A 284 13.90 -9.04 2.16
N ALA A 285 12.90 -8.84 1.31
CA ALA A 285 12.87 -9.35 -0.05
C ALA A 285 12.54 -8.22 -1.04
N SER A 286 12.91 -8.40 -2.31
CA SER A 286 12.66 -7.45 -3.39
C SER A 286 12.11 -8.14 -4.62
N LEU A 287 11.03 -7.62 -5.18
CA LEU A 287 10.41 -8.06 -6.43
C LEU A 287 10.39 -6.88 -7.41
N ALA A 288 11.11 -7.02 -8.52
CA ALA A 288 11.26 -6.00 -9.54
C ALA A 288 10.56 -6.43 -10.83
N ALA A 289 9.79 -5.50 -11.42
CA ALA A 289 9.13 -5.66 -12.71
C ALA A 289 9.82 -4.78 -13.75
N HIS A 290 9.93 -5.26 -14.98
CA HIS A 290 10.70 -4.62 -16.05
C HIS A 290 9.83 -4.34 -17.27
N ALA A 291 10.04 -3.18 -17.90
CA ALA A 291 9.46 -2.87 -19.19
C ALA A 291 10.36 -1.93 -19.99
N ARG A 292 10.53 -2.24 -21.28
CA ARG A 292 11.08 -1.30 -22.26
C ARG A 292 9.99 -0.37 -22.75
N VAL A 293 10.24 0.92 -22.73
CA VAL A 293 9.28 1.97 -23.06
C VAL A 293 9.86 2.87 -24.14
N GLU A 294 9.18 2.93 -25.28
CA GLU A 294 9.56 3.77 -26.41
C GLU A 294 9.33 5.27 -26.10
N PRO A 295 10.02 6.19 -26.79
CA PRO A 295 9.83 7.64 -26.62
C PRO A 295 8.36 8.06 -26.67
N GLY A 296 7.91 8.83 -25.69
CA GLY A 296 6.53 9.32 -25.57
C GLY A 296 5.48 8.27 -25.20
N SER A 297 5.89 7.01 -24.96
CA SER A 297 5.01 5.94 -24.50
C SER A 297 5.07 5.79 -22.98
N SER A 298 4.14 5.03 -22.42
CA SER A 298 4.09 4.71 -20.98
C SER A 298 3.99 3.22 -20.72
N ALA A 299 4.54 2.78 -19.60
CA ALA A 299 4.31 1.45 -19.05
C ALA A 299 3.67 1.54 -17.67
N LYS A 300 2.86 0.53 -17.33
CA LYS A 300 2.20 0.39 -16.04
C LYS A 300 2.70 -0.87 -15.34
N PHE A 301 3.12 -0.71 -14.09
CA PHE A 301 3.60 -1.76 -13.23
C PHE A 301 2.65 -1.93 -12.06
N ARG A 302 1.93 -3.06 -11.99
CA ARG A 302 0.97 -3.32 -10.92
C ARG A 302 1.61 -4.18 -9.83
N PHE A 303 1.39 -3.76 -8.59
CA PHE A 303 1.87 -4.47 -7.41
C PHE A 303 0.77 -4.62 -6.36
N LEU A 304 0.86 -5.68 -5.58
CA LEU A 304 0.09 -5.91 -4.36
C LEU A 304 1.03 -6.08 -3.17
N ILE A 305 0.59 -5.56 -2.02
CA ILE A 305 1.00 -6.05 -0.71
C ILE A 305 -0.24 -6.73 -0.13
N ALA A 306 -0.28 -8.07 -0.11
CA ALA A 306 -1.39 -8.86 0.43
C ALA A 306 -0.97 -9.53 1.74
N TRP A 307 -1.86 -9.58 2.73
CA TRP A 307 -1.55 -10.18 4.04
C TRP A 307 -2.59 -11.21 4.48
N PHE A 308 -2.14 -12.10 5.35
CA PHE A 308 -2.95 -13.14 5.97
C PHE A 308 -2.45 -13.36 7.40
N TYR A 309 -3.05 -12.65 8.36
CA TYR A 309 -2.78 -12.76 9.81
C TYR A 309 -4.07 -13.20 10.50
N PRO A 310 -4.41 -14.49 10.42
CA PRO A 310 -5.77 -14.97 10.67
C PRO A 310 -6.19 -14.81 12.13
N ASN A 311 -5.25 -14.81 13.07
CA ASN A 311 -5.53 -14.88 14.50
C ASN A 311 -5.50 -13.49 15.14
N CYS A 312 -6.52 -13.20 15.95
CA CYS A 312 -6.60 -12.02 16.78
C CYS A 312 -7.06 -12.40 18.19
N ARG A 313 -7.15 -11.41 19.09
CA ARG A 313 -7.60 -11.62 20.46
C ARG A 313 -8.32 -10.37 20.97
N ASN A 314 -9.17 -10.55 21.97
CA ASN A 314 -9.65 -9.44 22.76
C ASN A 314 -8.51 -8.89 23.63
N TYR A 315 -7.92 -7.76 23.23
CA TYR A 315 -6.85 -7.12 24.00
C TYR A 315 -7.35 -6.01 24.93
N TRP A 316 -8.60 -5.56 24.79
CA TRP A 316 -9.17 -4.46 25.61
C TRP A 316 -9.88 -4.97 26.86
N ASN A 317 -10.36 -6.21 26.85
CA ASN A 317 -10.85 -6.92 28.04
C ASN A 317 -10.17 -8.30 28.13
N PRO A 318 -8.91 -8.36 28.59
CA PRO A 318 -8.12 -9.59 28.58
C PRO A 318 -8.66 -10.62 29.58
N GLU A 319 -8.87 -11.84 29.11
CA GLU A 319 -9.23 -12.98 29.97
C GLU A 319 -8.02 -13.43 30.82
N SER A 320 -8.26 -13.82 32.07
CA SER A 320 -7.19 -14.02 33.07
C SER A 320 -6.42 -15.34 32.96
N GLU A 321 -7.03 -16.42 32.47
CA GLU A 321 -6.40 -17.76 32.56
C GLU A 321 -5.97 -18.35 31.23
N ARG A 322 -6.67 -18.09 30.11
CA ARG A 322 -6.24 -18.38 28.73
C ARG A 322 -7.04 -17.52 27.73
N PRO A 323 -6.45 -16.48 27.12
CA PRO A 323 -7.20 -15.63 26.20
C PRO A 323 -7.66 -16.43 24.99
N ARG A 324 -8.97 -16.43 24.74
CA ARG A 324 -9.56 -17.02 23.54
C ARG A 324 -8.93 -16.43 22.28
N VAL A 325 -8.46 -17.30 21.39
CA VAL A 325 -8.02 -16.92 20.03
C VAL A 325 -9.27 -16.67 19.19
N TRP A 326 -9.36 -15.48 18.64
CA TRP A 326 -10.35 -15.10 17.65
C TRP A 326 -9.75 -15.19 16.25
N ARG A 327 -10.61 -15.22 15.24
CA ARG A 327 -10.18 -15.21 13.84
C ARG A 327 -10.82 -14.09 13.05
N ASN A 328 -10.04 -13.52 12.14
CA ASN A 328 -10.53 -12.52 11.20
C ASN A 328 -11.49 -13.13 10.17
N TYR A 329 -12.50 -12.37 9.77
CA TYR A 329 -13.46 -12.77 8.74
C TYR A 329 -12.79 -13.24 7.44
N TYR A 330 -11.77 -12.51 6.96
CA TYR A 330 -11.09 -12.86 5.71
C TYR A 330 -10.39 -14.23 5.78
N ALA A 331 -10.11 -14.76 6.97
CA ALA A 331 -9.54 -16.10 7.16
C ALA A 331 -10.55 -17.24 6.94
N THR A 332 -11.83 -16.92 6.78
CA THR A 332 -12.89 -17.85 6.33
C THR A 332 -13.06 -17.83 4.81
N VAL A 333 -12.62 -16.76 4.15
CA VAL A 333 -12.75 -16.53 2.71
C VAL A 333 -11.50 -16.99 1.96
N PHE A 334 -10.32 -16.75 2.54
CA PHE A 334 -9.01 -17.07 1.97
C PHE A 334 -8.24 -18.02 2.88
N SER A 335 -7.31 -18.77 2.28
CA SER A 335 -6.45 -19.72 3.01
C SER A 335 -5.01 -19.24 3.20
N SER A 336 -4.59 -18.20 2.49
CA SER A 336 -3.20 -17.70 2.48
C SER A 336 -3.09 -16.31 1.85
N ALA A 337 -1.95 -15.63 2.07
CA ALA A 337 -1.65 -14.38 1.36
C ALA A 337 -1.50 -14.59 -0.17
N VAL A 338 -1.10 -15.81 -0.59
CA VAL A 338 -1.02 -16.20 -2.01
C VAL A 338 -2.40 -16.22 -2.66
N ASP A 339 -3.40 -16.78 -1.97
CA ASP A 339 -4.77 -16.86 -2.50
C ASP A 339 -5.42 -15.47 -2.60
N VAL A 340 -5.17 -14.60 -1.61
CA VAL A 340 -5.55 -13.18 -1.67
C VAL A 340 -4.91 -12.51 -2.90
N ALA A 341 -3.59 -12.60 -3.06
CA ALA A 341 -2.88 -11.98 -4.18
C ALA A 341 -3.41 -12.47 -5.54
N ARG A 342 -3.65 -13.79 -5.67
CA ARG A 342 -4.24 -14.39 -6.87
C ARG A 342 -5.62 -13.82 -7.17
N TYR A 343 -6.52 -13.80 -6.18
CA TYR A 343 -7.87 -13.29 -6.33
C TYR A 343 -7.88 -11.81 -6.74
N CYS A 344 -7.06 -11.00 -6.09
CA CYS A 344 -6.94 -9.57 -6.34
C CYS A 344 -6.45 -9.27 -7.77
N PHE A 345 -5.44 -9.99 -8.28
CA PHE A 345 -4.98 -9.82 -9.66
C PHE A 345 -5.98 -10.36 -10.69
N GLU A 346 -6.64 -11.48 -10.41
CA GLU A 346 -7.67 -12.04 -11.29
C GLU A 346 -8.84 -11.08 -11.51
N LYS A 347 -9.14 -10.24 -10.51
CA LYS A 347 -10.24 -9.26 -10.55
C LYS A 347 -9.78 -7.81 -10.60
N TRP A 348 -8.50 -7.54 -10.84
CA TRP A 348 -7.90 -6.21 -10.69
C TRP A 348 -8.72 -5.11 -11.38
N ASP A 349 -8.99 -5.29 -12.67
CA ASP A 349 -9.63 -4.26 -13.49
C ASP A 349 -11.06 -3.98 -12.99
N LYS A 350 -11.84 -5.03 -12.69
CA LYS A 350 -13.18 -4.89 -12.12
C LYS A 350 -13.17 -4.21 -10.75
N LEU A 351 -12.25 -4.60 -9.87
CA LEU A 351 -12.12 -4.02 -8.53
C LEU A 351 -11.75 -2.54 -8.61
N PHE A 352 -10.82 -2.18 -9.51
CA PHE A 352 -10.42 -0.80 -9.73
C PHE A 352 -11.55 0.03 -10.35
N GLU A 353 -12.20 -0.46 -11.40
CA GLU A 353 -13.30 0.23 -12.08
C GLU A 353 -14.45 0.55 -11.12
N LEU A 354 -14.95 -0.43 -10.36
CA LEU A 354 -16.05 -0.19 -9.41
C LEU A 354 -15.66 0.81 -8.31
N THR A 355 -14.40 0.76 -7.86
CA THR A 355 -13.88 1.67 -6.83
C THR A 355 -13.72 3.10 -7.38
N ARG A 356 -13.20 3.22 -8.61
CA ARG A 356 -13.08 4.49 -9.34
C ARG A 356 -14.45 5.09 -9.61
N ASP A 357 -15.41 4.28 -10.06
CA ASP A 357 -16.76 4.74 -10.36
C ASP A 357 -17.42 5.29 -9.09
N PHE A 358 -17.30 4.60 -7.95
CA PHE A 358 -17.80 5.13 -6.67
C PHE A 358 -17.18 6.49 -6.31
N ARG A 359 -15.84 6.60 -6.40
CA ARG A 359 -15.14 7.87 -6.20
C ARG A 359 -15.70 8.95 -7.12
N ASP A 360 -15.73 8.68 -8.42
CA ASP A 360 -16.13 9.65 -9.43
C ASP A 360 -17.58 10.09 -9.22
N TYR A 361 -18.49 9.19 -8.85
CA TYR A 361 -19.86 9.56 -8.49
C TYR A 361 -19.92 10.47 -7.25
N LEU A 362 -19.15 10.18 -6.20
CA LEU A 362 -19.11 11.00 -4.98
C LEU A 362 -18.59 12.42 -5.27
N PHE A 363 -17.46 12.52 -5.99
CA PHE A 363 -16.82 13.80 -6.27
C PHE A 363 -17.47 14.59 -7.42
N ALA A 364 -18.32 13.96 -8.24
CA ALA A 364 -19.10 14.64 -9.27
C ALA A 364 -20.36 15.35 -8.72
N THR A 365 -20.71 15.16 -7.44
CA THR A 365 -21.91 15.76 -6.85
C THR A 365 -21.85 17.29 -6.79
N THR A 366 -22.99 17.90 -6.43
CA THR A 366 -23.08 19.35 -6.23
C THR A 366 -22.55 19.84 -4.89
N ALA A 367 -22.07 18.95 -4.03
CA ALA A 367 -21.58 19.30 -2.70
C ALA A 367 -20.31 20.17 -2.80
N PRO A 368 -20.13 21.15 -1.89
CA PRO A 368 -18.88 21.91 -1.81
C PRO A 368 -17.67 21.00 -1.50
N PRO A 369 -16.45 21.34 -1.96
CA PRO A 369 -15.25 20.52 -1.74
C PRO A 369 -14.99 20.16 -0.26
N TYR A 370 -15.21 21.07 0.68
CA TYR A 370 -15.02 20.78 2.11
C TYR A 370 -16.01 19.74 2.66
N VAL A 371 -17.21 19.66 2.10
CA VAL A 371 -18.19 18.61 2.46
C VAL A 371 -17.75 17.27 1.91
N LEU A 372 -17.29 17.25 0.65
CA LEU A 372 -16.74 16.05 0.02
C LEU A 372 -15.52 15.53 0.77
N ASP A 373 -14.64 16.42 1.20
CA ASP A 373 -13.47 16.08 2.03
C ASP A 373 -13.90 15.41 3.34
N ALA A 374 -14.82 16.03 4.07
CA ALA A 374 -15.33 15.49 5.32
C ALA A 374 -15.99 14.12 5.12
N VAL A 375 -16.87 13.97 4.12
CA VAL A 375 -17.55 12.69 3.84
C VAL A 375 -16.54 11.61 3.45
N ALA A 376 -15.70 11.88 2.44
CA ALA A 376 -14.75 10.89 1.93
C ALA A 376 -13.71 10.48 2.98
N SER A 377 -13.21 11.43 3.76
CA SER A 377 -12.26 11.15 4.85
C SER A 377 -12.89 10.30 5.95
N ASN A 378 -14.15 10.54 6.32
CA ASN A 378 -14.82 9.70 7.33
C ASN A 378 -15.10 8.27 6.83
N LEU A 379 -15.36 8.06 5.53
CA LEU A 379 -15.50 6.72 4.96
C LEU A 379 -14.24 5.86 5.14
N SER A 380 -13.06 6.49 5.17
CA SER A 380 -11.78 5.80 5.36
C SER A 380 -11.64 5.14 6.74
N ILE A 381 -12.42 5.57 7.74
CA ILE A 381 -12.38 5.01 9.10
C ILE A 381 -12.80 3.54 9.09
N LEU A 382 -13.75 3.14 8.23
CA LEU A 382 -14.16 1.73 8.04
C LEU A 382 -13.03 0.83 7.55
N LYS A 383 -11.95 1.43 7.06
CA LYS A 383 -10.82 0.78 6.41
C LYS A 383 -9.55 0.90 7.25
N SER A 384 -9.72 1.26 8.52
CA SER A 384 -8.69 1.43 9.53
C SER A 384 -8.88 0.40 10.66
N PRO A 385 -7.93 0.25 11.61
CA PRO A 385 -8.10 -0.67 12.74
C PRO A 385 -9.16 -0.22 13.75
N THR A 386 -9.89 0.87 13.49
CA THR A 386 -11.08 1.24 14.26
C THR A 386 -12.16 0.17 14.20
N VAL A 387 -12.20 -0.64 13.12
CA VAL A 387 -13.14 -1.76 12.99
C VAL A 387 -12.43 -3.12 12.95
N LEU A 388 -13.10 -4.12 13.53
CA LEU A 388 -12.71 -5.53 13.52
C LEU A 388 -13.89 -6.35 13.00
N ARG A 389 -13.63 -7.33 12.12
CA ARG A 389 -14.66 -8.25 11.61
C ARG A 389 -14.26 -9.68 11.93
N LEU A 390 -15.07 -10.36 12.74
CA LEU A 390 -14.79 -11.72 13.20
C LEU A 390 -15.28 -12.79 12.21
N GLU A 391 -14.86 -14.03 12.44
CA GLU A 391 -15.16 -15.20 11.59
C GLU A 391 -16.64 -15.45 11.32
N ASP A 392 -17.53 -15.08 12.24
CA ASP A 392 -18.99 -15.17 12.10
C ASP A 392 -19.60 -13.99 11.31
N GLY A 393 -18.77 -13.04 10.89
CA GLY A 393 -19.18 -11.81 10.21
C GLY A 393 -19.53 -10.66 11.15
N SER A 394 -19.52 -10.86 12.48
CA SER A 394 -19.78 -9.82 13.47
C SER A 394 -18.77 -8.68 13.34
N LEU A 395 -19.28 -7.44 13.32
CA LEU A 395 -18.49 -6.22 13.23
C LEU A 395 -18.40 -5.55 14.61
N TYR A 396 -17.18 -5.29 15.06
CA TYR A 396 -16.86 -4.53 16.26
C TYR A 396 -16.19 -3.22 15.85
N GLY A 397 -16.41 -2.17 16.63
CA GLY A 397 -15.81 -0.86 16.39
C GLY A 397 -15.36 -0.19 17.67
N PHE A 398 -14.15 0.37 17.69
CA PHE A 398 -13.70 1.25 18.75
C PHE A 398 -14.33 2.64 18.57
N GLU A 399 -14.34 3.45 19.64
CA GLU A 399 -14.69 4.88 19.54
C GLU A 399 -13.67 5.62 18.66
N GLY A 400 -12.41 5.23 18.77
CA GLY A 400 -11.28 5.72 17.99
C GLY A 400 -10.05 4.86 18.27
N CYS A 401 -8.90 5.28 17.78
CA CYS A 401 -7.64 4.56 18.01
C CYS A 401 -6.61 5.49 18.67
N ALA A 402 -6.00 5.00 19.74
CA ALA A 402 -4.73 5.50 20.23
C ALA A 402 -3.58 4.96 19.35
N VAL A 403 -2.34 5.18 19.77
CA VAL A 403 -1.16 4.77 19.01
C VAL A 403 -1.09 3.26 18.81
N ASP A 404 -1.37 2.47 19.84
CA ASP A 404 -1.16 1.01 19.85
C ASP A 404 -2.40 0.20 20.29
N SER A 405 -3.52 0.88 20.51
CA SER A 405 -4.73 0.33 21.11
C SER A 405 -5.98 1.08 20.63
N GLY A 406 -7.12 0.38 20.65
CA GLY A 406 -8.42 1.01 20.44
C GLY A 406 -8.83 1.77 21.70
N CYS A 407 -9.56 2.87 21.53
CA CYS A 407 -10.16 3.61 22.64
C CYS A 407 -11.45 2.89 23.08
N CYS A 408 -11.54 2.63 24.39
CA CYS A 408 -12.66 1.95 25.06
C CYS A 408 -12.91 0.51 24.60
N GLU A 409 -13.95 -0.13 25.14
CA GLU A 409 -14.33 -1.49 24.81
C GLU A 409 -15.04 -1.55 23.45
N GLY A 410 -14.68 -2.54 22.63
CA GLY A 410 -15.22 -2.71 21.28
C GLY A 410 -16.76 -2.69 21.18
N SER A 411 -17.24 -2.21 20.04
CA SER A 411 -18.63 -1.89 19.63
C SER A 411 -19.21 -0.57 20.12
N CYS A 412 -18.64 0.08 21.16
CA CYS A 412 -18.86 1.51 21.52
C CYS A 412 -20.23 2.08 21.08
N ALA A 413 -21.35 1.46 21.51
CA ALA A 413 -22.65 1.68 20.88
C ALA A 413 -23.17 3.12 21.03
N HIS A 414 -22.66 3.87 22.00
CA HIS A 414 -22.97 5.29 22.16
C HIS A 414 -22.35 6.17 21.06
N VAL A 415 -21.30 5.71 20.36
CA VAL A 415 -20.69 6.36 19.19
C VAL A 415 -21.31 5.82 17.91
N TRP A 416 -21.30 4.49 17.75
CA TRP A 416 -21.70 3.83 16.50
C TRP A 416 -23.20 3.91 16.18
N ARG A 417 -24.04 4.40 17.10
CA ARG A 417 -25.44 4.76 16.79
C ARG A 417 -25.57 6.03 15.93
N TYR A 418 -24.57 6.90 15.94
CA TYR A 418 -24.54 8.12 15.12
C TYR A 418 -23.82 7.93 13.78
N ALA A 419 -22.91 6.97 13.73
CA ALA A 419 -21.98 6.73 12.62
C ALA A 419 -22.64 6.08 11.41
#